data_AF-A0A535X9Z6-F1
#
_entry.id   AF-A0A535X9Z6-F1
#
_cell.length_a   1.000
_cell.length_b   1.000
_cell.length_c   1.000
_cell.angle_alpha   90.00
_cell.angle_beta   90.00
_cell.angle_gamma   90.00
#
_symmetry.space_group_name_H-M   'P 1'
#
loop_
_entity.id
_entity.type
_entity.pdbx_description
1 polymer ?
#
loop_
_entity_poly.entity_id
_entity_poly.type
_entity_poly.pdbx_seq_one_letter_code
_entity_poly.pdbx_strand_id
1 'polypeptide(L)'
;MTKPAQKAATKMVPMHETDAERRHEHRFQVPENIARLVMRTTASNLPLSRDDRPYQWSSTTYCDTIDWSIYRAAETGSAMQLRIREYHRTRPLVVMSPGTAWIEFKDDEQDTSLKERYGVPMEVARSFVHGDPRSLDLDHGLAERASRLLRAGARPVVVTQYNRLAYSALDSSLRITADHNLMYFALPWEAATDREEPTPLGTLLSMEPNVIVEMKWYGELPHWAVDLHQYLKENTKEERPSKFIVAIRWLLGQNGREAK
;
A
#
# COMPACT_ATOMS: atom_id res chain seq x y z
N MET A 1 35.39 36.31 14.33
CA MET A 1 34.13 36.18 13.57
C MET A 1 34.28 35.02 12.59
N THR A 2 33.86 33.83 12.99
CA THR A 2 33.94 32.60 12.19
C THR A 2 32.57 32.37 11.55
N LYS A 3 32.52 32.40 10.21
CA LYS A 3 31.30 32.05 9.45
C LYS A 3 30.95 30.58 9.70
N PRO A 4 29.66 30.23 9.92
CA PRO A 4 29.27 28.84 10.03
C PRO A 4 29.31 28.20 8.63
N ALA A 5 29.91 27.02 8.55
CA ALA A 5 29.93 26.20 7.35
C ALA A 5 28.49 25.75 7.02
N GLN A 6 28.00 26.18 5.85
CA GLN A 6 26.81 25.59 5.25
C GLN A 6 27.10 24.11 4.97
N LYS A 7 26.47 23.21 5.74
CA LYS A 7 26.37 21.80 5.36
C LYS A 7 25.62 21.75 4.03
N ALA A 8 26.31 21.37 2.97
CA ALA A 8 25.68 21.04 1.70
C ALA A 8 24.66 19.92 1.96
N ALA A 9 23.37 20.24 1.82
CA ALA A 9 22.33 19.24 1.82
C ALA A 9 22.56 18.33 0.62
N THR A 10 22.89 17.07 0.87
CA THR A 10 22.95 16.04 -0.15
C THR A 10 21.57 16.01 -0.81
N LYS A 11 21.48 16.47 -2.06
CA LYS A 11 20.26 16.47 -2.85
C LYS A 11 19.88 14.99 -3.05
N MET A 12 19.00 14.46 -2.20
CA MET A 12 18.45 13.12 -2.40
C MET A 12 17.65 13.18 -3.71
N VAL A 13 18.16 12.48 -4.72
CA VAL A 13 17.41 12.29 -5.97
C VAL A 13 16.23 11.37 -5.63
N PRO A 14 14.97 11.76 -5.92
CA PRO A 14 13.83 10.89 -5.73
C PRO A 14 14.04 9.56 -6.46
N MET A 15 13.86 8.45 -5.76
CA MET A 15 13.91 7.14 -6.40
C MET A 15 12.57 6.91 -7.10
N HIS A 16 12.57 6.94 -8.43
CA HIS A 16 11.39 6.70 -9.25
C HIS A 16 11.37 5.25 -9.72
N GLU A 17 10.25 4.58 -9.50
CA GLU A 17 10.02 3.22 -9.99
C GLU A 17 8.68 3.14 -10.71
N THR A 18 8.70 2.54 -11.90
CA THR A 18 7.51 2.25 -12.70
C THR A 18 7.42 0.76 -12.91
N ASP A 19 6.24 0.21 -12.64
CA ASP A 19 5.89 -1.18 -12.88
C ASP A 19 4.82 -1.22 -13.97
N ALA A 20 5.28 -1.44 -15.21
CA ALA A 20 4.49 -1.30 -16.43
C ALA A 20 3.98 -2.63 -16.99
N GLU A 21 4.42 -3.77 -16.45
CA GLU A 21 4.05 -5.08 -16.98
C GLU A 21 2.77 -5.62 -16.34
N ARG A 22 1.86 -6.12 -17.18
CA ARG A 22 0.63 -6.79 -16.74
C ARG A 22 1.01 -8.06 -15.98
N ARG A 23 0.54 -8.18 -14.74
CA ARG A 23 0.71 -9.38 -13.90
C ARG A 23 -0.62 -9.90 -13.43
N HIS A 24 -0.66 -11.20 -13.17
CA HIS A 24 -1.74 -11.81 -12.41
C HIS A 24 -1.54 -11.54 -10.91
N GLU A 25 -2.63 -11.28 -10.20
CA GLU A 25 -2.60 -11.03 -8.75
C GLU A 25 -3.85 -11.59 -8.10
N HIS A 26 -3.69 -12.57 -7.20
CA HIS A 26 -4.79 -13.13 -6.42
C HIS A 26 -4.55 -12.94 -4.92
N ARG A 27 -5.62 -12.64 -4.18
CA ARG A 27 -5.59 -12.41 -2.73
C ARG A 27 -6.53 -13.36 -2.00
N PHE A 28 -5.99 -13.97 -0.97
CA PHE A 28 -6.64 -15.00 -0.17
C PHE A 28 -6.66 -14.58 1.29
N GLN A 29 -7.81 -14.72 1.94
CA GLN A 29 -7.91 -14.58 3.39
C GLN A 29 -7.99 -15.98 4.00
N VAL A 30 -6.92 -16.39 4.67
CA VAL A 30 -6.79 -17.76 5.17
C VAL A 30 -6.44 -17.79 6.66
N PRO A 31 -6.88 -18.83 7.39
CA PRO A 31 -6.46 -19.06 8.77
C PRO A 31 -4.93 -19.17 8.91
N GLU A 32 -4.42 -18.82 10.10
CA GLU A 32 -2.99 -18.80 10.42
C GLU A 32 -2.27 -20.13 10.11
N ASN A 33 -2.89 -21.28 10.38
CA ASN A 33 -2.31 -22.59 10.09
C ASN A 33 -2.10 -22.82 8.58
N ILE A 34 -3.04 -22.37 7.75
CA ILE A 34 -2.96 -22.43 6.29
C ILE A 34 -1.86 -21.48 5.80
N ALA A 35 -1.84 -20.24 6.29
CA ALA A 35 -0.79 -19.28 5.94
C ALA A 35 0.62 -19.80 6.29
N ARG A 36 0.80 -20.42 7.46
CA ARG A 36 2.10 -21.02 7.85
C ARG A 36 2.53 -22.12 6.91
N LEU A 37 1.62 -23.01 6.52
CA LEU A 37 1.92 -24.07 5.55
C LEU A 37 2.35 -23.46 4.22
N VAL A 38 1.58 -22.49 3.72
CA VAL A 38 1.84 -21.81 2.46
C VAL A 38 3.21 -21.15 2.49
N MET A 39 3.50 -20.34 3.51
CA MET A 39 4.77 -19.61 3.62
C MET A 39 5.97 -20.55 3.82
N ARG A 40 5.78 -21.72 4.46
CA ARG A 40 6.82 -22.75 4.54
C ARG A 40 7.11 -23.35 3.17
N THR A 41 6.09 -23.71 2.40
CA THR A 41 6.24 -24.21 1.04
C THR A 41 6.89 -23.17 0.13
N THR A 42 6.47 -21.91 0.25
CA THR A 42 7.08 -20.79 -0.47
C THR A 42 8.55 -20.63 -0.11
N ALA A 43 8.92 -20.66 1.18
CA ALA A 43 10.29 -20.50 1.64
C ALA A 43 11.24 -21.60 1.13
N SER A 44 10.72 -22.80 0.86
CA SER A 44 11.51 -23.89 0.25
C SER A 44 11.81 -23.67 -1.23
N ASN A 45 11.06 -22.81 -1.92
CA ASN A 45 11.14 -22.63 -3.37
C ASN A 45 11.61 -21.24 -3.80
N LEU A 46 11.41 -20.22 -2.96
CA LEU A 46 11.73 -18.84 -3.26
C LEU A 46 12.63 -18.26 -2.15
N PRO A 47 13.61 -17.40 -2.49
CA PRO A 47 14.35 -16.67 -1.49
C PRO A 47 13.50 -15.58 -0.84
N LEU A 48 13.85 -15.22 0.40
CA LEU A 48 13.27 -14.07 1.07
C LEU A 48 13.53 -12.80 0.23
N SER A 49 12.50 -11.98 0.03
CA SER A 49 12.62 -10.76 -0.77
C SER A 49 13.63 -9.80 -0.13
N ARG A 50 14.58 -9.28 -0.92
CA ARG A 50 15.70 -8.45 -0.43
C ARG A 50 15.24 -7.14 0.22
N ASP A 51 14.15 -6.58 -0.26
CA ASP A 51 13.62 -5.30 0.20
C ASP A 51 12.70 -5.44 1.43
N ASP A 52 12.12 -6.63 1.63
CA ASP A 52 11.29 -6.93 2.80
C ASP A 52 12.17 -7.62 3.86
N ARG A 53 12.52 -6.88 4.91
CA ARG A 53 13.06 -7.53 6.13
C ARG A 53 11.96 -8.42 6.74
N PRO A 54 12.29 -9.59 7.34
CA PRO A 54 11.27 -10.43 7.98
C PRO A 54 10.42 -9.61 8.96
N TYR A 55 9.10 -9.64 8.79
CA TYR A 55 8.14 -9.00 9.68
C TYR A 55 8.25 -7.47 9.78
N GLN A 56 8.70 -6.81 8.72
CA GLN A 56 8.63 -5.36 8.64
C GLN A 56 7.18 -4.87 8.73
N TRP A 57 6.94 -3.86 9.56
CA TRP A 57 5.65 -3.19 9.64
C TRP A 57 5.51 -2.23 8.47
N SER A 58 4.39 -2.31 7.77
CA SER A 58 4.03 -1.37 6.71
C SER A 58 2.82 -0.56 7.17
N SER A 59 2.91 0.76 7.07
CA SER A 59 1.77 1.66 7.18
C SER A 59 1.45 2.18 5.77
N THR A 60 0.18 2.15 5.37
CA THR A 60 -0.26 2.77 4.12
C THR A 60 -1.44 3.67 4.39
N THR A 61 -1.23 4.98 4.18
CA THR A 61 -2.25 6.01 4.25
C THR A 61 -2.87 6.17 2.87
N TYR A 62 -4.17 5.89 2.75
CA TYR A 62 -4.92 6.05 1.52
C TYR A 62 -5.62 7.40 1.49
N CYS A 63 -5.66 7.99 0.30
CA CYS A 63 -6.39 9.23 0.04
C CYS A 63 -7.69 8.97 -0.72
N ASP A 64 -8.71 9.78 -0.45
CA ASP A 64 -9.95 9.84 -1.22
C ASP A 64 -10.51 11.27 -1.22
N THR A 65 -11.43 11.56 -2.14
CA THR A 65 -12.15 12.84 -2.20
C THR A 65 -13.29 12.89 -1.19
N ILE A 66 -13.84 14.09 -0.96
CA ILE A 66 -14.98 14.30 -0.04
C ILE A 66 -16.18 13.43 -0.39
N ASP A 67 -16.42 13.24 -1.68
CA ASP A 67 -17.52 12.46 -2.22
C ASP A 67 -17.16 10.98 -2.47
N TRP A 68 -15.99 10.52 -2.02
CA TRP A 68 -15.53 9.12 -2.17
C TRP A 68 -15.46 8.67 -3.63
N SER A 69 -15.02 9.56 -4.52
CA SER A 69 -14.95 9.29 -5.96
C SER A 69 -13.95 8.18 -6.28
N ILE A 70 -12.82 8.10 -5.56
CA ILE A 70 -11.80 7.07 -5.79
C ILE A 70 -12.32 5.71 -5.32
N TYR A 71 -12.96 5.65 -4.15
CA TYR A 71 -13.61 4.43 -3.67
C TYR A 71 -14.68 3.91 -4.62
N ARG A 72 -15.63 4.77 -5.04
CA ARG A 72 -16.71 4.37 -5.95
C ARG A 72 -16.18 3.85 -7.29
N ALA A 73 -15.15 4.49 -7.83
CA ALA A 73 -14.49 4.04 -9.05
C ALA A 73 -13.79 2.68 -8.83
N ALA A 74 -13.14 2.49 -7.67
CA ALA A 74 -12.44 1.25 -7.33
C ALA A 74 -13.41 0.08 -7.17
N GLU A 75 -14.63 0.31 -6.68
CA GLU A 75 -15.67 -0.73 -6.62
C GLU A 75 -16.11 -1.20 -8.01
N THR A 76 -16.04 -0.33 -9.01
CA THR A 76 -16.33 -0.68 -10.42
C THR A 76 -15.13 -1.23 -11.18
N GLY A 77 -14.00 -1.47 -10.51
CA GLY A 77 -12.80 -2.08 -11.09
C GLY A 77 -11.89 -1.10 -11.84
N SER A 78 -12.11 0.22 -11.74
CA SER A 78 -11.17 1.20 -12.28
C SER A 78 -10.99 2.40 -11.37
N ALA A 79 -9.80 2.56 -10.81
CA ALA A 79 -9.50 3.72 -9.99
C ALA A 79 -8.03 4.09 -9.99
N MET A 80 -7.80 5.39 -10.02
CA MET A 80 -6.53 5.96 -9.65
C MET A 80 -6.48 6.17 -8.13
N GLN A 81 -5.71 5.34 -7.45
CA GLN A 81 -5.47 5.43 -6.02
C GLN A 81 -4.18 6.21 -5.73
N LEU A 82 -4.30 7.21 -4.84
CA LEU A 82 -3.18 7.89 -4.21
C LEU A 82 -2.96 7.33 -2.80
N ARG A 83 -1.73 6.93 -2.49
CA ARG A 83 -1.39 6.48 -1.14
C ARG A 83 0.05 6.82 -0.76
N ILE A 84 0.26 7.00 0.54
CA ILE A 84 1.58 7.17 1.16
C ILE A 84 1.93 5.88 1.89
N ARG A 85 3.09 5.29 1.58
CA ARG A 85 3.58 4.07 2.22
C ARG A 85 4.85 4.33 3.02
N GLU A 86 4.82 3.85 4.25
CA GLU A 86 5.92 3.91 5.20
C GLU A 86 6.31 2.49 5.64
N TYR A 87 7.60 2.28 5.86
CA TYR A 87 8.14 1.02 6.34
C TYR A 87 8.81 1.22 7.69
N HIS A 88 8.50 0.36 8.65
CA HIS A 88 8.90 0.50 10.05
C HIS A 88 9.47 -0.81 10.61
N ARG A 89 10.46 -0.68 11.48
CA ARG A 89 11.02 -1.84 12.20
C ARG A 89 10.07 -2.36 13.29
N THR A 90 9.34 -1.46 13.94
CA THR A 90 8.35 -1.75 14.97
C THR A 90 7.02 -1.13 14.58
N ARG A 91 5.91 -1.66 15.11
CA ARG A 91 4.57 -1.10 14.86
C ARG A 91 4.56 0.38 15.29
N PRO A 92 4.26 1.32 14.39
CA PRO A 92 4.20 2.72 14.77
C PRO A 92 2.81 3.06 15.33
N LEU A 93 2.75 4.04 16.23
CA LEU A 93 1.50 4.58 16.80
C LEU A 93 0.98 5.81 16.04
N VAL A 94 1.81 6.34 15.15
CA VAL A 94 1.59 7.51 14.32
C VAL A 94 1.98 7.18 12.88
N VAL A 95 1.44 7.92 11.92
CA VAL A 95 1.85 7.88 10.51
C VAL A 95 2.46 9.22 10.12
N MET A 96 2.98 9.27 8.90
CA MET A 96 3.71 10.41 8.38
C MET A 96 4.87 10.79 9.30
N SER A 97 5.65 9.81 9.76
CA SER A 97 6.81 10.08 10.63
C SER A 97 8.04 10.54 9.85
N PRO A 98 8.96 11.33 10.44
CA PRO A 98 10.23 11.67 9.81
C PRO A 98 10.95 10.43 9.28
N GLY A 99 11.48 10.53 8.06
CA GLY A 99 12.11 9.41 7.36
C GLY A 99 11.76 9.42 5.87
N THR A 100 11.90 8.25 5.24
CA THR A 100 11.56 8.06 3.83
C THR A 100 10.14 7.51 3.71
N ALA A 101 9.33 8.15 2.87
CA ALA A 101 8.03 7.65 2.42
C ALA A 101 8.06 7.32 0.94
N TRP A 102 7.13 6.46 0.55
CA TRP A 102 6.80 6.19 -0.84
C TRP A 102 5.47 6.84 -1.16
N ILE A 103 5.47 7.83 -2.04
CA ILE A 103 4.24 8.30 -2.69
C ILE A 103 3.95 7.28 -3.79
N GLU A 104 2.86 6.53 -3.67
CA GLU A 104 2.48 5.53 -4.65
C GLU A 104 1.19 5.94 -5.36
N PHE A 105 1.24 5.84 -6.69
CA PHE A 105 0.09 5.97 -7.57
C PHE A 105 -0.21 4.60 -8.16
N LYS A 106 -1.45 4.16 -8.05
CA LYS A 106 -1.91 2.92 -8.67
C LYS A 106 -3.11 3.23 -9.53
N ASP A 107 -3.03 2.97 -10.82
CA ASP A 107 -4.15 3.11 -11.73
C ASP A 107 -4.60 1.71 -12.15
N ASP A 108 -5.75 1.31 -11.63
CA ASP A 108 -6.39 0.06 -11.99
C ASP A 108 -7.32 0.30 -13.18
N GLU A 109 -7.16 -0.47 -14.25
CA GLU A 109 -8.09 -0.64 -15.37
C GLU A 109 -8.43 -2.15 -15.45
N GLN A 110 -9.62 -2.53 -15.92
CA GLN A 110 -10.21 -3.87 -15.81
C GLN A 110 -9.23 -5.07 -15.79
N ASP A 111 -8.30 -5.14 -16.76
CA ASP A 111 -7.31 -6.23 -16.89
C ASP A 111 -5.84 -5.79 -16.68
N THR A 112 -5.61 -4.55 -16.23
CA THR A 112 -4.26 -3.97 -16.06
C THR A 112 -4.14 -3.01 -14.91
N SER A 113 -3.02 -3.07 -14.19
CA SER A 113 -2.68 -2.03 -13.23
C SER A 113 -1.34 -1.40 -13.59
N LEU A 114 -1.29 -0.06 -13.74
CA LEU A 114 -0.04 0.68 -13.76
C LEU A 114 0.28 1.13 -12.33
N LYS A 115 1.53 0.97 -11.91
CA LYS A 115 2.00 1.52 -10.64
C LYS A 115 3.24 2.37 -10.84
N GLU A 116 3.18 3.59 -10.32
CA GLU A 116 4.33 4.49 -10.18
C GLU A 116 4.56 4.78 -8.70
N ARG A 117 5.81 4.86 -8.27
CA ARG A 117 6.13 5.30 -6.91
C ARG A 117 7.40 6.14 -6.85
N TYR A 118 7.40 7.05 -5.88
CA TYR A 118 8.49 8.01 -5.64
C TYR A 118 8.93 7.91 -4.19
N GLY A 119 10.18 7.48 -3.98
CA GLY A 119 10.82 7.49 -2.68
C GLY A 119 11.29 8.89 -2.33
N VAL A 120 10.70 9.50 -1.31
CA VAL A 120 10.96 10.89 -0.91
C VAL A 120 11.08 11.07 0.61
N PRO A 121 11.73 12.14 1.09
CA PRO A 121 11.62 12.55 2.48
C PRO A 121 10.15 12.78 2.88
N MET A 122 9.78 12.44 4.11
CA MET A 122 8.40 12.57 4.59
C MET A 122 7.86 13.99 4.46
N GLU A 123 8.69 15.01 4.68
CA GLU A 123 8.31 16.43 4.52
C GLU A 123 7.78 16.75 3.11
N VAL A 124 8.37 16.13 2.09
CA VAL A 124 7.90 16.20 0.69
C VAL A 124 6.56 15.48 0.54
N ALA A 125 6.42 14.29 1.11
CA ALA A 125 5.15 13.54 1.05
C ALA A 125 3.99 14.26 1.74
N ARG A 126 4.23 14.86 2.92
CA ARG A 126 3.25 15.69 3.64
C ARG A 126 2.88 16.92 2.83
N SER A 127 3.86 17.67 2.34
CA SER A 127 3.61 18.86 1.50
C SER A 127 2.76 18.51 0.29
N PHE A 128 3.05 17.38 -0.36
CA PHE A 128 2.30 16.90 -1.52
C PHE A 128 0.83 16.61 -1.17
N VAL A 129 0.54 15.84 -0.11
CA VAL A 129 -0.86 15.52 0.25
C VAL A 129 -1.65 16.72 0.79
N HIS A 130 -0.97 17.77 1.25
CA HIS A 130 -1.57 19.07 1.59
C HIS A 130 -1.79 19.98 0.36
N GLY A 131 -1.49 19.50 -0.85
CA GLY A 131 -1.75 20.23 -2.09
C GLY A 131 -0.64 21.21 -2.51
N ASP A 132 0.58 21.06 -1.99
CA ASP A 132 1.77 21.75 -2.53
C ASP A 132 2.59 20.82 -3.44
N PRO A 133 2.33 20.81 -4.76
CA PRO A 133 3.00 19.91 -5.69
C PRO A 133 4.44 20.34 -6.02
N ARG A 134 4.89 21.53 -5.58
CA ARG A 134 6.20 22.11 -5.96
C ARG A 134 7.40 21.31 -5.46
N SER A 135 7.16 20.33 -4.58
CA SER A 135 8.20 19.50 -3.97
C SER A 135 8.59 18.27 -4.78
N LEU A 136 7.88 17.96 -5.87
CA LEU A 136 8.20 16.84 -6.75
C LEU A 136 8.31 17.35 -8.20
N ASP A 137 9.36 16.94 -8.89
CA ASP A 137 9.54 17.16 -10.32
C ASP A 137 8.64 16.16 -11.07
N LEU A 138 7.35 16.48 -11.16
CA LEU A 138 6.24 15.61 -11.57
C LEU A 138 5.94 15.69 -13.06
N ASP A 139 6.95 15.87 -13.91
CA ASP A 139 6.71 16.32 -15.28
C ASP A 139 5.99 15.29 -16.18
N HIS A 140 5.80 14.03 -15.78
CA HIS A 140 5.11 13.02 -16.60
C HIS A 140 4.32 11.97 -15.78
N GLY A 141 3.22 11.42 -16.34
CA GLY A 141 2.60 10.17 -15.87
C GLY A 141 1.46 10.29 -14.83
N LEU A 142 1.41 9.35 -13.88
CA LEU A 142 0.36 9.30 -12.84
C LEU A 142 0.49 10.44 -11.83
N ALA A 143 1.70 10.97 -11.66
CA ALA A 143 2.01 12.17 -10.90
C ALA A 143 1.10 13.38 -11.20
N GLU A 144 0.86 13.67 -12.48
CA GLU A 144 0.00 14.79 -12.89
C GLU A 144 -1.47 14.55 -12.52
N ARG A 145 -1.95 13.32 -12.75
CA ARG A 145 -3.32 12.93 -12.40
C ARG A 145 -3.54 12.97 -10.89
N ALA A 146 -2.55 12.59 -10.09
CA ALA A 146 -2.62 12.68 -8.63
C ALA A 146 -2.72 14.13 -8.16
N SER A 147 -1.98 15.03 -8.80
CA SER A 147 -2.09 16.47 -8.55
C SER A 147 -3.49 17.00 -8.86
N ARG A 148 -4.16 16.48 -9.90
CA ARG A 148 -5.56 16.81 -10.20
C ARG A 148 -6.51 16.29 -9.11
N LEU A 149 -6.32 15.06 -8.62
CA LEU A 149 -7.13 14.50 -7.52
C LEU A 149 -6.98 15.33 -6.23
N LEU A 150 -5.75 15.72 -5.88
CA LEU A 150 -5.49 16.59 -4.73
C LEU A 150 -6.17 17.96 -4.88
N ARG A 151 -6.09 18.57 -6.07
CA ARG A 151 -6.84 19.81 -6.38
C ARG A 151 -8.35 19.63 -6.31
N ALA A 152 -8.87 18.43 -6.59
CA ALA A 152 -10.27 18.07 -6.44
C ALA A 152 -10.68 17.74 -5.00
N GLY A 153 -9.77 17.92 -4.03
CA GLY A 153 -10.04 17.72 -2.60
C GLY A 153 -9.76 16.30 -2.11
N ALA A 154 -8.97 15.51 -2.84
CA ALA A 154 -8.46 14.25 -2.31
C ALA A 154 -7.58 14.52 -1.07
N ARG A 155 -7.78 13.73 -0.03
CA ARG A 155 -7.07 13.86 1.25
C ARG A 155 -6.88 12.49 1.89
N PRO A 156 -5.89 12.32 2.79
CA PRO A 156 -5.79 11.17 3.66
C PRO A 156 -7.09 10.88 4.42
N VAL A 157 -7.54 9.61 4.42
CA VAL A 157 -8.82 9.21 5.04
C VAL A 157 -8.69 7.94 5.89
N VAL A 158 -7.89 6.97 5.46
CA VAL A 158 -7.70 5.72 6.20
C VAL A 158 -6.25 5.27 6.17
N VAL A 159 -5.86 4.56 7.23
CA VAL A 159 -4.56 3.90 7.32
C VAL A 159 -4.76 2.40 7.42
N THR A 160 -3.92 1.66 6.70
CA THR A 160 -3.71 0.22 6.94
C THR A 160 -2.38 -0.01 7.60
N GLN A 161 -2.33 -0.89 8.60
CA GLN A 161 -1.09 -1.39 9.20
C GLN A 161 -1.06 -2.91 9.15
N TYR A 162 0.08 -3.50 8.83
CA TYR A 162 0.30 -4.94 8.88
C TYR A 162 1.80 -5.22 8.99
N ASN A 163 2.16 -6.42 9.42
CA ASN A 163 3.53 -6.93 9.28
C ASN A 163 3.59 -8.00 8.20
N ARG A 164 4.60 -7.89 7.34
CA ARG A 164 4.69 -8.69 6.11
C ARG A 164 5.84 -9.68 6.17
N LEU A 165 5.57 -10.87 5.63
CA LEU A 165 6.59 -11.80 5.16
C LEU A 165 6.45 -11.95 3.65
N ALA A 166 7.55 -11.84 2.91
CA ALA A 166 7.52 -11.90 1.45
C ALA A 166 8.68 -12.71 0.88
N TYR A 167 8.37 -13.57 -0.08
CA TYR A 167 9.35 -14.30 -0.88
C TYR A 167 9.13 -13.98 -2.34
N SER A 168 10.22 -13.89 -3.10
CA SER A 168 10.19 -13.50 -4.50
C SER A 168 11.22 -14.27 -5.29
N ALA A 169 10.86 -14.70 -6.50
CA ALA A 169 11.83 -15.18 -7.48
C ALA A 169 12.84 -14.07 -7.80
N LEU A 170 14.08 -14.45 -8.12
CA LEU A 170 15.17 -13.51 -8.39
C LEU A 170 14.92 -12.65 -9.64
N ASP A 171 14.17 -13.19 -10.60
CA ASP A 171 13.71 -12.53 -11.82
C ASP A 171 12.35 -11.81 -11.64
N SER A 172 11.80 -11.79 -10.42
CA SER A 172 10.49 -11.23 -10.09
C SER A 172 9.29 -11.90 -10.78
N SER A 173 9.46 -13.06 -11.42
CA SER A 173 8.40 -13.81 -12.11
C SER A 173 7.26 -14.25 -11.17
N LEU A 174 7.57 -14.50 -9.89
CA LEU A 174 6.61 -14.89 -8.87
C LEU A 174 6.98 -14.24 -7.52
N ARG A 175 5.99 -13.64 -6.87
CA ARG A 175 6.08 -13.12 -5.50
C ARG A 175 4.89 -13.57 -4.69
N ILE A 176 5.16 -14.09 -3.49
CA ILE A 176 4.13 -14.50 -2.53
C ILE A 176 4.37 -13.76 -1.22
N THR A 177 3.31 -13.16 -0.68
CA THR A 177 3.36 -12.42 0.58
C THR A 177 2.29 -12.90 1.55
N ALA A 178 2.58 -12.79 2.84
CA ALA A 178 1.62 -12.99 3.93
C ALA A 178 1.62 -11.76 4.85
N ASP A 179 0.48 -11.08 4.88
CA ASP A 179 0.23 -9.92 5.73
C ASP A 179 -0.52 -10.35 6.98
N HIS A 180 0.16 -10.25 8.12
CA HIS A 180 -0.40 -10.57 9.42
C HIS A 180 -0.84 -9.29 10.13
N ASN A 181 -1.74 -9.44 11.10
CA ASN A 181 -2.22 -8.35 11.95
C ASN A 181 -2.71 -7.14 11.14
N LEU A 182 -3.42 -7.37 10.03
CA LEU A 182 -3.91 -6.29 9.19
C LEU A 182 -4.99 -5.50 9.94
N MET A 183 -4.72 -4.22 10.18
CA MET A 183 -5.57 -3.29 10.91
C MET A 183 -5.94 -2.10 10.02
N TYR A 184 -7.13 -1.55 10.28
CA TYR A 184 -7.69 -0.40 9.59
C TYR A 184 -7.96 0.73 10.59
N PHE A 185 -7.56 1.95 10.26
CA PHE A 185 -7.79 3.11 11.11
C PHE A 185 -8.43 4.25 10.32
N ALA A 186 -9.35 4.97 10.97
CA ALA A 186 -9.86 6.23 10.48
C ALA A 186 -8.87 7.33 10.86
N LEU A 187 -8.27 7.96 9.85
CA LEU A 187 -7.26 8.99 10.11
C LEU A 187 -7.96 10.32 10.44
N PRO A 188 -7.62 10.99 11.56
CA PRO A 188 -8.20 12.27 11.94
C PRO A 188 -7.49 13.38 11.15
N TRP A 189 -7.71 13.41 9.83
CA TRP A 189 -7.03 14.35 8.95
C TRP A 189 -7.65 15.75 9.06
N GLU A 190 -6.94 16.65 9.72
CA GLU A 190 -7.26 18.07 9.75
C GLU A 190 -6.43 18.79 8.67
N ALA A 191 -7.10 19.48 7.75
CA ALA A 191 -6.45 20.10 6.59
C ALA A 191 -5.46 21.25 6.95
N ALA A 192 -5.37 21.66 8.22
CA ALA A 192 -4.78 22.94 8.64
C ALA A 192 -3.83 22.88 9.85
N THR A 193 -3.66 21.74 10.53
CA THR A 193 -2.78 21.67 11.73
C THR A 193 -1.40 21.14 11.35
N ASP A 194 -0.39 21.98 11.55
CA ASP A 194 1.05 21.78 11.33
C ASP A 194 1.49 20.67 10.36
N ARG A 195 1.91 21.09 9.16
CA ARG A 195 2.41 20.23 8.06
C ARG A 195 3.67 19.42 8.43
N GLU A 196 4.23 19.65 9.60
CA GLU A 196 5.53 19.14 10.04
C GLU A 196 5.44 18.04 11.11
N GLU A 197 4.26 17.79 11.69
CA GLU A 197 4.11 16.78 12.75
C GLU A 197 3.60 15.43 12.23
N PRO A 198 4.03 14.29 12.84
CA PRO A 198 3.40 13.01 12.60
C PRO A 198 1.92 13.01 12.98
N THR A 199 1.09 12.34 12.20
CA THR A 199 -0.36 12.25 12.46
C THR A 199 -0.67 11.02 13.31
N PRO A 200 -1.44 11.14 14.41
CA PRO A 200 -1.96 9.99 15.13
C PRO A 200 -2.80 9.08 14.22
N LEU A 201 -2.72 7.75 14.41
CA LEU A 201 -3.48 6.78 13.59
C LEU A 201 -5.00 7.00 13.63
N GLY A 202 -5.51 7.57 14.73
CA GLY A 202 -6.93 7.74 14.98
C GLY A 202 -7.62 6.48 15.47
N THR A 203 -8.91 6.35 15.14
CA THR A 203 -9.78 5.28 15.65
C THR A 203 -9.52 3.97 14.92
N LEU A 204 -9.26 2.88 15.67
CA LEU A 204 -9.23 1.53 15.11
C LEU A 204 -10.62 1.17 14.60
N LEU A 205 -10.74 0.95 13.29
CA LEU A 205 -11.99 0.58 12.64
C LEU A 205 -12.23 -0.93 12.72
N SER A 206 -11.20 -1.73 12.42
CA SER A 206 -11.27 -3.19 12.45
C SER A 206 -9.87 -3.81 12.36
N MET A 207 -9.79 -5.09 12.68
CA MET A 207 -8.60 -5.93 12.53
C MET A 207 -9.03 -7.23 11.83
N GLU A 208 -8.28 -7.64 10.82
CA GLU A 208 -8.51 -8.92 10.16
C GLU A 208 -8.25 -10.07 11.13
N PRO A 209 -9.19 -11.03 11.26
CA PRO A 209 -9.00 -12.19 12.13
C PRO A 209 -8.03 -13.22 11.53
N ASN A 210 -7.75 -13.11 10.22
CA ASN A 210 -7.01 -14.08 9.42
C ASN A 210 -5.88 -13.40 8.65
N VAL A 211 -4.98 -14.21 8.08
CA VAL A 211 -3.82 -13.73 7.32
C VAL A 211 -4.22 -13.47 5.87
N ILE A 212 -3.71 -12.38 5.30
CA ILE A 212 -3.91 -12.11 3.88
C ILE A 212 -2.69 -12.62 3.12
N VAL A 213 -2.89 -13.69 2.35
CA VAL A 213 -1.89 -14.21 1.42
C VAL A 213 -2.14 -13.61 0.03
N GLU A 214 -1.10 -13.07 -0.59
CA GLU A 214 -1.18 -12.51 -1.94
C GLU A 214 -0.13 -13.18 -2.82
N MET A 215 -0.56 -13.69 -3.97
CA MET A 215 0.30 -14.26 -5.01
C MET A 215 0.28 -13.35 -6.23
N LYS A 216 1.47 -12.99 -6.73
CA LYS A 216 1.69 -12.16 -7.91
C LYS A 216 2.62 -12.87 -8.87
N TRP A 217 2.25 -12.97 -10.14
CA TRP A 217 3.11 -13.64 -11.11
C TRP A 217 2.96 -13.11 -12.54
N TYR A 218 3.99 -13.37 -13.33
CA TYR A 218 4.05 -13.13 -14.76
C TYR A 218 4.13 -14.48 -15.48
N GLY A 219 3.47 -14.60 -16.64
CA GLY A 219 3.48 -15.82 -17.43
C GLY A 219 2.90 -17.05 -16.71
N GLU A 220 3.51 -18.21 -16.93
CA GLU A 220 3.08 -19.48 -16.35
C GLU A 220 3.65 -19.70 -14.95
N LEU A 221 2.83 -20.25 -14.05
CA LEU A 221 3.29 -20.66 -12.73
C LEU A 221 4.09 -21.97 -12.80
N PRO A 222 5.20 -22.10 -12.04
CA PRO A 222 5.83 -23.41 -11.86
C PRO A 222 4.86 -24.36 -11.16
N HIS A 223 4.95 -25.67 -11.43
CA HIS A 223 3.99 -26.67 -10.94
C HIS A 223 3.70 -26.58 -9.43
N TRP A 224 4.73 -26.40 -8.60
CA TRP A 224 4.55 -26.26 -7.14
C TRP A 224 3.68 -25.05 -6.76
N ALA A 225 3.75 -23.97 -7.54
CA ALA A 225 2.98 -22.75 -7.30
C ALA A 225 1.55 -22.87 -7.83
N VAL A 226 1.33 -23.67 -8.89
CA VAL A 226 -0.01 -24.06 -9.35
C VAL A 226 -0.74 -24.82 -8.24
N ASP A 227 -0.11 -25.85 -7.69
CA ASP A 227 -0.69 -26.65 -6.61
C ASP A 227 -0.97 -25.79 -5.37
N LEU A 228 -0.03 -24.89 -5.03
CA LEU A 228 -0.18 -23.96 -3.90
C LEU A 228 -1.33 -22.95 -4.12
N HIS A 229 -1.48 -22.44 -5.34
CA HIS A 229 -2.57 -21.53 -5.71
C HIS A 229 -3.93 -22.22 -5.64
N GLN A 230 -4.02 -23.44 -6.14
CA GLN A 230 -5.22 -24.26 -6.06
C GLN A 230 -5.59 -24.57 -4.60
N TYR A 231 -4.60 -24.95 -3.79
CA TYR A 231 -4.79 -25.17 -2.36
C TYR A 231 -5.32 -23.90 -1.65
N LEU A 232 -4.80 -22.73 -1.98
CA LEU A 232 -5.30 -21.45 -1.44
C LEU A 232 -6.75 -21.16 -1.86
N LYS A 233 -7.11 -21.44 -3.12
CA LYS A 233 -8.50 -21.31 -3.60
C LYS A 233 -9.45 -22.22 -2.84
N GLU A 234 -9.10 -23.46 -2.61
CA GLU A 234 -9.92 -24.44 -1.88
C GLU A 234 -10.12 -24.07 -0.40
N ASN A 235 -9.16 -23.34 0.18
CA ASN A 235 -9.18 -22.92 1.58
C ASN A 235 -9.63 -21.46 1.78
N THR A 236 -10.13 -20.81 0.72
CA THR A 236 -10.65 -19.44 0.78
C THR A 236 -12.08 -19.42 0.26
N LYS A 237 -12.99 -18.70 0.93
CA LYS A 237 -14.39 -18.65 0.52
C LYS A 237 -14.61 -17.84 -0.76
N GLU A 238 -13.97 -16.69 -0.86
CA GLU A 238 -14.13 -15.74 -1.97
C GLU A 238 -12.81 -15.00 -2.23
N GLU A 239 -12.65 -14.51 -3.45
CA GLU A 239 -11.53 -13.62 -3.75
C GLU A 239 -11.66 -12.33 -2.93
N ARG A 240 -10.56 -11.96 -2.27
CA ARG A 240 -10.57 -10.83 -1.36
C ARG A 240 -10.39 -9.51 -2.11
N PRO A 241 -11.25 -8.50 -1.86
CA PRO A 241 -11.04 -7.14 -2.38
C PRO A 241 -9.71 -6.53 -1.94
N SER A 242 -9.34 -5.40 -2.54
CA SER A 242 -8.13 -4.67 -2.15
C SER A 242 -8.22 -4.15 -0.70
N LYS A 243 -7.06 -3.93 -0.05
CA LYS A 243 -7.02 -3.36 1.30
C LYS A 243 -7.69 -1.98 1.38
N PHE A 244 -7.61 -1.19 0.30
CA PHE A 244 -8.26 0.12 0.19
C PHE A 244 -9.78 -0.02 0.28
N ILE A 245 -10.38 -0.88 -0.56
CA ILE A 245 -11.84 -1.09 -0.59
C ILE A 245 -12.34 -1.54 0.78
N VAL A 246 -11.67 -2.53 1.40
CA VAL A 246 -12.06 -3.03 2.72
C VAL A 246 -11.95 -1.94 3.80
N ALA A 247 -10.88 -1.14 3.77
CA ALA A 247 -10.67 -0.05 4.73
C ALA A 247 -11.77 1.02 4.63
N ILE A 248 -12.11 1.45 3.41
CA ILE A 248 -13.15 2.46 3.19
C ILE A 248 -14.53 1.91 3.55
N ARG A 249 -14.84 0.64 3.25
CA ARG A 249 -16.10 0.03 3.72
C ARG A 249 -16.22 0.06 5.24
N TRP A 250 -15.12 -0.14 5.97
CA TRP A 250 -15.13 -0.03 7.43
C TRP A 250 -15.35 1.42 7.88
N LEU A 251 -14.65 2.37 7.24
CA LEU A 251 -14.82 3.80 7.52
C LEU A 251 -16.27 4.26 7.31
N LEU A 252 -16.91 3.79 6.25
CA LEU A 252 -18.29 4.16 5.87
C LEU A 252 -19.37 3.31 6.56
N GLY A 253 -19.00 2.35 7.41
CA GLY A 253 -19.96 1.47 8.09
C GLY A 253 -20.69 0.49 7.17
N GLN A 254 -20.11 0.14 6.01
CA GLN A 254 -20.75 -0.68 4.97
C GLN A 254 -20.53 -2.19 5.15
N ASN A 255 -19.68 -2.62 6.08
CA ASN A 255 -19.35 -4.04 6.30
C ASN A 255 -20.42 -4.87 7.01
N GLY A 256 -21.64 -4.33 7.16
CA GLY A 256 -22.79 -5.00 7.78
C GLY A 256 -24.04 -5.09 6.90
N ARG A 257 -23.97 -4.69 5.62
CA ARG A 257 -25.06 -4.95 4.67
C ARG A 257 -24.71 -6.18 3.85
N GLU A 258 -25.16 -7.34 4.32
CA GLU A 258 -25.59 -8.37 3.38
C GLU A 258 -26.55 -7.69 2.41
N ALA A 259 -26.25 -7.77 1.11
CA ALA A 259 -27.21 -7.40 0.09
C ALA A 259 -28.48 -8.22 0.35
N LYS A 260 -29.56 -7.54 0.76
CA LYS A 260 -30.90 -8.12 0.73
C LYS A 260 -31.41 -8.09 -0.70
#